data_AF-A0A9W6H037-F1
#
_entry.id   AF-A0A9W6H037-F1
#
_cell.length_a   1.000
_cell.length_b   1.000
_cell.length_c   1.000
_cell.angle_alpha   90.00
_cell.angle_beta   90.00
_cell.angle_gamma   90.00
#
_symmetry.space_group_name_H-M   'P 1'
#
loop_
_entity.id
_entity.type
_entity.pdbx_description
1 polymer ?
#
loop_
_entity_poly.entity_id
_entity_poly.type
_entity_poly.pdbx_seq_one_letter_code
_entity_poly.pdbx_strand_id
1 'polypeptide(L)'
;MRDRAADVPASAKVRFSSNILPRWARRSRSLDALLPVLYLRGVSMGDLQEALTALLGPEAPNLSPGVIARLIEAWQEEHGRWQRRDLSARRYVYIWADGVYLQARMEPEAECILVIIGATPEGKKLIGFHVGARESAQSWRELLVDLKARGLTISPELAVADGALGFWKAVDEIYPATRHQRCWFHKISNILGKFPKSMAAAVKADLQEIHHAETKAAARAAINLFNEKYGIKYARAVACLTKDEEALLAFYDFPAEHWDHLRTSNPIESVFATVRHRTVRTKGALSQKTVKIMVFTLIRAASKTWRRLKGANQLPRLIEGVKFVDGVASSDARENRAA
;
A
#
# COMPACT_ATOMS: atom_id res chain seq x y z
N MET A 1 -30.76 37.62 -16.41
CA MET A 1 -31.04 36.96 -17.70
C MET A 1 -30.54 35.52 -17.66
N ARG A 2 -31.35 34.54 -18.11
CA ARG A 2 -31.02 33.10 -18.03
C ARG A 2 -29.79 32.76 -18.90
N ASP A 3 -28.94 31.85 -18.42
CA ASP A 3 -27.69 31.40 -19.06
C ASP A 3 -27.87 30.93 -20.53
N ARG A 4 -29.08 30.47 -20.90
CA ARG A 4 -29.42 29.94 -22.23
C ARG A 4 -30.30 30.84 -23.10
N ALA A 5 -30.48 32.12 -22.75
CA ALA A 5 -31.27 33.02 -23.62
C ALA A 5 -30.60 33.15 -25.00
N ALA A 6 -31.35 32.85 -26.08
CA ALA A 6 -30.83 32.81 -27.43
C ALA A 6 -30.46 34.21 -27.96
N ASP A 7 -31.23 35.24 -27.58
CA ASP A 7 -31.19 36.57 -28.21
C ASP A 7 -30.55 37.65 -27.34
N VAL A 8 -29.55 37.28 -26.54
CA VAL A 8 -28.83 38.20 -25.65
C VAL A 8 -27.33 38.14 -25.98
N PRO A 9 -26.64 39.29 -26.14
CA PRO A 9 -25.18 39.29 -26.33
C PRO A 9 -24.46 38.61 -25.17
N ALA A 10 -23.38 37.89 -25.46
CA ALA A 10 -22.68 37.03 -24.48
C ALA A 10 -22.22 37.78 -23.22
N SER A 11 -21.97 39.10 -23.33
CA SER A 11 -21.60 40.00 -22.23
C SER A 11 -22.74 40.29 -21.24
N ALA A 12 -24.00 40.09 -21.64
CA ALA A 12 -25.19 40.30 -20.80
C ALA A 12 -25.79 38.99 -20.24
N LYS A 13 -25.18 37.83 -20.54
CA LYS A 13 -25.62 36.53 -20.01
C LYS A 13 -25.02 36.26 -18.64
N VAL A 14 -25.88 35.95 -17.67
CA VAL A 14 -25.43 35.43 -16.37
C VAL A 14 -25.06 33.96 -16.58
N ARG A 15 -23.75 33.66 -16.59
CA ARG A 15 -23.27 32.27 -16.72
C ARG A 15 -23.44 31.52 -15.41
N PHE A 16 -24.28 30.50 -15.42
CA PHE A 16 -24.43 29.62 -14.27
C PHE A 16 -23.47 28.44 -14.42
N SER A 17 -22.60 28.26 -13.43
CA SER A 17 -21.84 27.03 -13.23
C SER A 17 -22.27 26.41 -11.91
N SER A 18 -22.81 25.19 -11.96
CA SER A 18 -23.14 24.46 -10.75
C SER A 18 -21.86 23.93 -10.11
N ASN A 19 -21.70 24.18 -8.80
CA ASN A 19 -20.67 23.54 -7.98
C ASN A 19 -21.00 22.06 -7.69
N ILE A 20 -22.27 21.66 -7.85
CA ILE A 20 -22.75 20.29 -7.60
C ILE A 20 -22.59 19.41 -8.85
N LEU A 21 -22.97 19.93 -10.02
CA LEU A 21 -22.81 19.25 -11.31
C LEU A 21 -21.99 20.13 -12.27
N PRO A 22 -20.67 19.91 -12.36
CA PRO A 22 -19.82 20.66 -13.26
C PRO A 22 -20.34 20.61 -14.70
N ARG A 23 -20.12 21.69 -15.47
CA ARG A 23 -20.48 21.71 -16.89
C ARG A 23 -19.87 20.49 -17.58
N TRP A 24 -20.68 19.82 -18.40
CA TRP A 24 -20.32 18.60 -19.15
C TRP A 24 -20.08 17.34 -18.31
N ALA A 25 -20.20 17.39 -16.99
CA ALA A 25 -20.27 16.17 -16.19
C ALA A 25 -21.55 15.41 -16.56
N ARG A 26 -21.37 14.19 -17.08
CA ARG A 26 -22.45 13.26 -17.45
C ARG A 26 -22.45 11.99 -16.60
N ARG A 27 -21.52 11.88 -15.64
CA ARG A 27 -21.28 10.70 -14.82
C ARG A 27 -20.82 11.09 -13.41
N SER A 28 -21.22 10.30 -12.42
CA SER A 28 -20.77 10.46 -11.05
C SER A 28 -19.37 9.87 -10.86
N ARG A 29 -18.61 10.43 -9.91
CA ARG A 29 -17.30 9.89 -9.50
C ARG A 29 -17.39 8.46 -8.96
N SER A 30 -18.54 8.08 -8.40
CA SER A 30 -18.78 6.72 -7.92
C SER A 30 -18.87 5.71 -9.08
N LEU A 31 -19.50 6.10 -10.19
CA LEU A 31 -19.56 5.24 -11.38
C LEU A 31 -18.17 5.11 -12.03
N ASP A 32 -17.39 6.19 -12.11
CA ASP A 32 -15.99 6.13 -12.59
C ASP A 32 -15.13 5.14 -11.80
N ALA A 33 -15.31 5.09 -10.47
CA ALA A 33 -14.58 4.19 -9.60
C ALA A 33 -15.06 2.72 -9.68
N LEU A 34 -16.31 2.50 -10.10
CA LEU A 34 -16.91 1.17 -10.24
C LEU A 34 -16.45 0.47 -11.53
N LEU A 35 -16.26 1.21 -12.63
CA LEU A 35 -15.85 0.66 -13.92
C LEU A 35 -14.58 -0.22 -13.86
N PRO A 36 -13.45 0.21 -13.24
CA PRO A 36 -12.28 -0.66 -13.15
C PRO A 36 -12.54 -1.90 -12.28
N VAL A 37 -13.49 -1.85 -11.33
CA VAL A 37 -13.86 -2.99 -10.50
C VAL A 37 -14.63 -4.03 -11.30
N LEU A 38 -15.66 -3.61 -12.04
CA LEU A 38 -16.48 -4.50 -12.87
C LEU A 38 -15.63 -5.17 -13.94
N TYR A 39 -14.77 -4.38 -14.58
CA TYR A 39 -13.87 -4.88 -15.59
C TYR A 39 -12.81 -5.85 -14.99
N LEU A 40 -12.21 -5.54 -13.83
CA LEU A 40 -11.38 -6.48 -13.07
C LEU A 40 -12.15 -7.65 -12.45
N ARG A 41 -13.48 -7.75 -12.60
CA ARG A 41 -14.28 -8.92 -12.20
C ARG A 41 -14.62 -9.82 -13.38
N GLY A 42 -14.18 -9.48 -14.59
CA GLY A 42 -14.38 -10.28 -15.80
C GLY A 42 -15.60 -9.88 -16.61
N VAL A 43 -16.25 -8.78 -16.25
CA VAL A 43 -17.32 -8.21 -17.07
C VAL A 43 -16.66 -7.67 -18.33
N SER A 44 -16.98 -8.28 -19.48
CA SER A 44 -16.44 -7.82 -20.76
C SER A 44 -16.93 -6.40 -21.07
N MET A 45 -16.32 -5.73 -22.05
CA MET A 45 -16.82 -4.42 -22.51
C MET A 45 -18.29 -4.47 -22.93
N GLY A 46 -18.71 -5.58 -23.57
CA GLY A 46 -20.10 -5.79 -24.01
C GLY A 46 -21.02 -6.02 -22.82
N ASP A 47 -20.65 -6.92 -21.90
CA ASP A 47 -21.46 -7.23 -20.71
C ASP A 47 -21.57 -6.02 -19.77
N LEU A 48 -20.58 -5.13 -19.79
CA LEU A 48 -20.59 -3.92 -18.97
C LEU A 48 -21.70 -2.96 -19.42
N GLN A 49 -21.94 -2.88 -20.73
CA GLN A 49 -23.03 -2.10 -21.28
C GLN A 49 -24.37 -2.71 -20.85
N GLU A 50 -24.54 -4.02 -20.92
CA GLU A 50 -25.76 -4.71 -20.49
C GLU A 50 -26.00 -4.53 -18.97
N ALA A 51 -25.00 -4.82 -18.15
CA ALA A 51 -25.10 -4.72 -16.69
C ALA A 51 -25.39 -3.29 -16.21
N LEU A 52 -24.77 -2.29 -16.84
CA LEU A 52 -25.02 -0.90 -16.47
C LEU A 52 -26.32 -0.36 -17.05
N THR A 53 -26.77 -0.86 -18.20
CA THR A 53 -28.12 -0.58 -18.73
C THR A 53 -29.19 -1.10 -17.78
N ALA A 54 -29.02 -2.30 -17.23
CA ALA A 54 -29.92 -2.86 -16.23
C ALA A 54 -29.96 -2.05 -14.92
N LEU A 55 -28.82 -1.46 -14.51
CA LEU A 55 -28.71 -0.67 -13.27
C LEU A 55 -29.12 0.81 -13.42
N LEU A 56 -28.85 1.42 -14.58
CA LEU A 56 -28.99 2.86 -14.82
C LEU A 56 -30.12 3.22 -15.79
N GLY A 57 -30.73 2.22 -16.43
CA GLY A 57 -31.80 2.35 -17.41
C GLY A 57 -31.31 2.41 -18.87
N PRO A 58 -32.21 2.13 -19.84
CA PRO A 58 -31.91 2.11 -21.28
C PRO A 58 -31.50 3.47 -21.85
N GLU A 59 -31.87 4.55 -21.17
CA GLU A 59 -31.51 5.91 -21.58
C GLU A 59 -30.15 6.39 -21.03
N ALA A 60 -29.33 5.52 -20.43
CA ALA A 60 -27.98 5.86 -19.99
C ALA A 60 -26.98 5.80 -21.19
N PRO A 61 -26.73 6.88 -21.94
CA PRO A 61 -26.17 6.81 -23.31
C PRO A 61 -24.64 6.59 -23.35
N ASN A 62 -23.99 6.33 -22.21
CA ASN A 62 -22.62 6.79 -22.00
C ASN A 62 -21.60 5.70 -21.63
N LEU A 63 -21.79 4.46 -22.08
CA LEU A 63 -20.92 3.33 -21.71
C LEU A 63 -20.54 2.43 -22.89
N SER A 64 -20.35 3.02 -24.08
CA SER A 64 -19.81 2.30 -25.24
C SER A 64 -18.34 1.87 -24.99
N PRO A 65 -17.82 0.87 -25.74
CA PRO A 65 -16.41 0.49 -25.69
C PRO A 65 -15.44 1.69 -25.83
N GLY A 66 -15.81 2.69 -26.64
CA GLY A 66 -15.02 3.92 -26.81
C GLY A 66 -14.99 4.83 -25.57
N VAL A 67 -15.98 4.77 -24.68
CA VAL A 67 -15.92 5.46 -23.38
C VAL A 67 -14.90 4.80 -22.45
N ILE A 68 -14.84 3.47 -22.46
CA ILE A 68 -13.93 2.72 -21.59
C ILE A 68 -12.49 2.85 -22.10
N ALA A 69 -12.27 2.86 -23.42
CA ALA A 69 -10.98 3.18 -24.01
C ALA A 69 -10.46 4.56 -23.57
N ARG A 70 -11.27 5.62 -23.70
CA ARG A 70 -10.93 6.98 -23.24
C ARG A 70 -10.67 7.06 -21.73
N LEU A 71 -11.39 6.27 -20.94
CA LEU A 71 -11.20 6.18 -19.49
C LEU A 71 -9.85 5.53 -19.15
N ILE A 72 -9.47 4.46 -19.87
CA ILE A 72 -8.15 3.83 -19.72
C ILE A 72 -7.03 4.79 -20.14
N GLU A 73 -7.20 5.55 -21.22
CA GLU A 73 -6.26 6.60 -21.64
C GLU A 73 -6.11 7.68 -20.56
N ALA A 74 -7.21 8.20 -20.02
CA ALA A 74 -7.18 9.18 -18.94
C ALA A 74 -6.45 8.65 -17.70
N TRP A 75 -6.63 7.36 -17.34
CA TRP A 75 -5.89 6.74 -16.24
C TRP A 75 -4.41 6.51 -16.57
N GLN A 76 -4.05 6.23 -17.83
CA GLN A 76 -2.66 6.17 -18.28
C GLN A 76 -1.96 7.52 -18.12
N GLU A 77 -2.63 8.60 -18.51
CA GLU A 77 -2.12 9.96 -18.31
C GLU A 77 -2.01 10.32 -16.83
N GLU A 78 -3.01 9.96 -16.03
CA GLU A 78 -2.97 10.17 -14.58
C GLU A 78 -1.82 9.39 -13.93
N HIS A 79 -1.63 8.13 -14.31
CA HIS A 79 -0.50 7.32 -13.87
C HIS A 79 0.83 7.92 -14.29
N GLY A 80 0.97 8.38 -15.55
CA GLY A 80 2.19 9.02 -16.05
C GLY A 80 2.52 10.34 -15.36
N ARG A 81 1.51 11.14 -15.01
CA ARG A 81 1.68 12.36 -14.17
C ARG A 81 2.05 11.99 -12.74
N TRP A 82 1.36 11.00 -12.17
CA TRP A 82 1.62 10.53 -10.82
C TRP A 82 3.03 9.96 -10.68
N GLN A 83 3.51 9.19 -11.66
CA GLN A 83 4.86 8.65 -11.65
C GLN A 83 5.91 9.75 -11.63
N ARG A 84 5.71 10.88 -12.33
CA ARG A 84 6.67 12.01 -12.37
C ARG A 84 6.48 13.04 -11.27
N ARG A 85 5.57 12.83 -10.31
CA ARG A 85 5.30 13.83 -9.28
C ARG A 85 6.50 14.01 -8.36
N ASP A 86 6.65 15.24 -7.85
CA ASP A 86 7.61 15.56 -6.82
C ASP A 86 7.20 14.97 -5.45
N LEU A 87 8.19 14.44 -4.74
CA LEU A 87 8.10 13.85 -3.41
C LEU A 87 8.85 14.68 -2.36
N SER A 88 9.61 15.71 -2.77
CA SER A 88 10.44 16.54 -1.88
C SER A 88 9.63 17.32 -0.84
N ALA A 89 8.38 17.65 -1.15
CA ALA A 89 7.51 18.43 -0.29
C ALA A 89 7.10 17.72 1.03
N ARG A 90 7.41 16.43 1.21
CA ARG A 90 7.01 15.66 2.40
C ARG A 90 8.14 14.80 2.93
N ARG A 91 8.26 14.75 4.27
CA ARG A 91 9.10 13.76 4.95
C ARG A 91 8.32 12.48 5.19
N TYR A 92 8.84 11.38 4.66
CA TYR A 92 8.26 10.05 4.80
C TYR A 92 9.00 9.25 5.87
N VAL A 93 8.50 9.29 7.11
CA VAL A 93 9.19 8.70 8.27
C VAL A 93 9.21 7.17 8.20
N TYR A 94 8.13 6.57 7.71
CA TYR A 94 8.02 5.13 7.52
C TYR A 94 7.67 4.79 6.08
N ILE A 95 8.20 3.67 5.59
CA ILE A 95 7.74 3.06 4.35
C ILE A 95 7.29 1.61 4.60
N TRP A 96 6.26 1.19 3.89
CA TRP A 96 5.87 -0.21 3.76
C TRP A 96 6.07 -0.63 2.32
N ALA A 97 6.68 -1.78 2.10
CA ALA A 97 6.89 -2.34 0.78
C ALA A 97 6.28 -3.74 0.68
N ASP A 98 5.69 -4.04 -0.47
CA ASP A 98 5.15 -5.37 -0.77
C ASP A 98 5.23 -5.65 -2.27
N GLY A 99 5.40 -6.92 -2.61
CA GLY A 99 5.36 -7.42 -3.98
C GLY A 99 4.10 -8.24 -4.21
N VAL A 100 3.37 -7.95 -5.29
CA VAL A 100 2.13 -8.65 -5.60
C VAL A 100 2.16 -9.23 -6.99
N TYR A 101 2.12 -10.57 -7.03
CA TYR A 101 2.04 -11.32 -8.26
C TYR A 101 0.63 -11.27 -8.85
N LEU A 102 0.55 -10.90 -10.12
CA LEU A 102 -0.65 -10.98 -10.93
C LEU A 102 -0.36 -11.87 -12.14
N GLN A 103 -1.09 -12.97 -12.25
CA GLN A 103 -1.08 -13.78 -13.47
C GLN A 103 -2.03 -13.16 -14.50
N ALA A 104 -1.48 -12.64 -15.60
CA ALA A 104 -2.25 -12.43 -16.82
C ALA A 104 -2.22 -13.74 -17.63
N ARG A 105 -3.38 -14.24 -18.12
CA ARG A 105 -3.46 -15.55 -18.79
C ARG A 105 -2.76 -15.58 -20.15
N MET A 106 -2.74 -14.46 -20.88
CA MET A 106 -2.12 -14.37 -22.22
C MET A 106 -0.59 -14.33 -22.14
N GLU A 107 -0.04 -14.23 -20.93
CA GLU A 107 1.39 -14.10 -20.69
C GLU A 107 1.91 -15.37 -20.01
N PRO A 108 3.09 -15.87 -20.42
CA PRO A 108 3.65 -17.10 -19.87
C PRO A 108 4.04 -16.97 -18.39
N GLU A 109 4.29 -15.75 -17.90
CA GLU A 109 4.78 -15.48 -16.54
C GLU A 109 3.89 -14.48 -15.78
N ALA A 110 3.79 -14.67 -14.46
CA ALA A 110 3.14 -13.71 -13.57
C ALA A 110 4.00 -12.45 -13.44
N GLU A 111 3.42 -11.28 -13.65
CA GLU A 111 4.10 -10.02 -13.34
C GLU A 111 4.04 -9.75 -11.84
N CYS A 112 5.14 -9.21 -11.30
CA CYS A 112 5.20 -8.75 -9.93
C CYS A 112 5.02 -7.23 -9.88
N ILE A 113 3.96 -6.78 -9.20
CA ILE A 113 3.74 -5.36 -8.92
C ILE A 113 4.38 -5.03 -7.58
N LEU A 114 5.40 -4.19 -7.63
CA LEU A 114 6.09 -3.65 -6.46
C LEU A 114 5.40 -2.37 -6.01
N VAL A 115 5.03 -2.32 -4.73
CA VAL A 115 4.33 -1.18 -4.13
C VAL A 115 5.09 -0.69 -2.92
N ILE A 116 5.19 0.64 -2.82
CA ILE A 116 5.70 1.31 -1.63
C ILE A 116 4.67 2.33 -1.17
N ILE A 117 4.28 2.24 0.10
CA ILE A 117 3.48 3.23 0.82
C ILE A 117 4.39 3.99 1.77
N GLY A 118 4.28 5.32 1.80
CA GLY A 118 4.96 6.16 2.78
C GLY A 118 3.99 6.75 3.81
N ALA A 119 4.44 6.89 5.05
CA ALA A 119 3.73 7.62 6.10
C ALA A 119 4.06 9.11 6.07
N THR A 120 3.03 9.94 6.14
CA THR A 120 3.11 11.39 6.31
C THR A 120 2.23 11.79 7.50
N PRO A 121 2.39 12.98 8.09
CA PRO A 121 1.48 13.48 9.12
C PRO A 121 0.00 13.46 8.69
N GLU A 122 -0.28 13.64 7.39
CA GLU A 122 -1.64 13.59 6.83
C GLU A 122 -2.17 12.15 6.62
N GLY A 123 -1.34 11.14 6.88
CA GLY A 123 -1.66 9.72 6.74
C GLY A 123 -0.77 8.98 5.75
N LYS A 124 -1.18 7.76 5.40
CA LYS A 124 -0.44 6.90 4.47
C LYS A 124 -0.69 7.33 3.02
N LYS A 125 0.36 7.31 2.19
CA LYS A 125 0.31 7.69 0.77
C LYS A 125 1.00 6.63 -0.06
N LEU A 126 0.41 6.26 -1.20
CA LEU A 126 1.12 5.46 -2.20
C LEU A 126 2.27 6.32 -2.72
N ILE A 127 3.51 5.84 -2.66
CA ILE A 127 4.69 6.56 -3.16
C ILE A 127 5.34 5.85 -4.35
N GLY A 128 5.44 4.53 -4.29
CA GLY A 128 6.01 3.69 -5.35
C GLY A 128 4.99 2.74 -5.95
N PHE A 129 5.03 2.59 -7.27
CA PHE A 129 4.26 1.61 -8.02
C PHE A 129 5.03 1.26 -9.29
N HIS A 130 5.53 0.02 -9.36
CA HIS A 130 6.36 -0.46 -10.45
C HIS A 130 5.95 -1.89 -10.82
N VAL A 131 6.06 -2.23 -12.10
CA VAL A 131 5.80 -3.60 -12.59
C VAL A 131 7.15 -4.17 -12.96
N GLY A 132 7.58 -5.20 -12.23
CA GLY A 132 8.79 -5.96 -12.50
C GLY A 132 8.46 -7.40 -12.86
N ALA A 133 9.40 -8.08 -13.53
CA ALA A 133 9.26 -9.51 -13.83
C ALA A 133 9.23 -10.38 -12.56
N ARG A 134 9.91 -9.93 -11.48
CA ARG A 134 10.01 -10.62 -10.19
C ARG A 134 10.39 -9.64 -9.08
N GLU A 135 10.33 -10.06 -7.82
CA GLU A 135 10.88 -9.33 -6.66
C GLU A 135 12.43 -9.37 -6.61
N SER A 136 13.08 -9.02 -7.71
CA SER A 136 14.54 -8.95 -7.77
C SER A 136 15.08 -7.72 -7.06
N ALA A 137 16.32 -7.79 -6.59
CA ALA A 137 17.03 -6.63 -6.07
C ALA A 137 17.08 -5.49 -7.09
N GLN A 138 17.26 -5.81 -8.37
CA GLN A 138 17.29 -4.83 -9.45
C GLN A 138 15.96 -4.07 -9.60
N SER A 139 14.82 -4.78 -9.62
CA SER A 139 13.51 -4.13 -9.75
C SER A 139 13.17 -3.24 -8.55
N TRP A 140 13.54 -3.65 -7.34
CA TRP A 140 13.41 -2.82 -6.15
C TRP A 140 14.34 -1.60 -6.19
N ARG A 141 15.59 -1.79 -6.64
CA ARG A 141 16.57 -0.72 -6.80
C ARG A 141 16.09 0.33 -7.80
N GLU A 142 15.59 -0.09 -8.96
CA GLU A 142 15.02 0.82 -9.96
C GLU A 142 13.89 1.66 -9.38
N LEU A 143 12.98 1.06 -8.63
CA LEU A 143 11.90 1.78 -7.97
C LEU A 143 12.42 2.76 -6.89
N LEU A 144 13.39 2.36 -6.07
CA LEU A 144 13.95 3.21 -5.01
C LEU A 144 14.78 4.36 -5.58
N VAL A 145 15.55 4.13 -6.66
CA VAL A 145 16.29 5.16 -7.40
C VAL A 145 15.33 6.17 -8.01
N ASP A 146 14.25 5.70 -8.65
CA ASP A 146 13.21 6.57 -9.19
C ASP A 146 12.52 7.41 -8.08
N LEU A 147 12.25 6.81 -6.91
CA LEU A 147 11.72 7.56 -5.76
C LEU A 147 12.68 8.66 -5.30
N LYS A 148 13.98 8.35 -5.22
CA LYS A 148 15.02 9.30 -4.81
C LYS A 148 15.15 10.44 -5.81
N ALA A 149 15.17 10.13 -7.10
CA ALA A 149 15.21 11.10 -8.19
C ALA A 149 14.00 12.04 -8.20
N ARG A 150 12.84 11.58 -7.72
CA ARG A 150 11.62 12.37 -7.55
C ARG A 150 11.59 13.20 -6.28
N GLY A 151 12.65 13.21 -5.48
CA GLY A 151 12.77 14.06 -4.30
C GLY A 151 12.62 13.34 -2.96
N LEU A 152 12.48 12.01 -2.91
CA LEU A 152 12.59 11.25 -1.65
C LEU A 152 14.06 11.13 -1.23
N THR A 153 14.72 12.25 -0.96
CA THR A 153 16.17 12.28 -0.67
C THR A 153 16.49 11.92 0.77
N ILE A 154 15.59 12.24 1.69
CA ILE A 154 15.71 11.90 3.11
C ILE A 154 15.31 10.44 3.29
N SER A 155 16.23 9.64 3.83
CA SER A 155 15.98 8.25 4.19
C SER A 155 14.81 8.14 5.18
N PRO A 156 13.85 7.22 4.96
CA PRO A 156 12.90 6.83 5.99
C PRO A 156 13.61 6.30 7.23
N GLU A 157 13.01 6.47 8.40
CA GLU A 157 13.58 5.94 9.65
C GLU A 157 13.37 4.42 9.77
N LEU A 158 12.31 3.90 9.13
CA LEU A 158 11.95 2.48 9.14
C LEU A 158 11.32 2.05 7.82
N ALA A 159 11.77 0.91 7.29
CA ALA A 159 11.13 0.18 6.21
C ALA A 159 10.49 -1.10 6.74
N VAL A 160 9.21 -1.33 6.43
CA VAL A 160 8.46 -2.52 6.81
C VAL A 160 8.16 -3.35 5.56
N ALA A 161 8.66 -4.58 5.48
CA ALA A 161 8.39 -5.47 4.34
C ALA A 161 8.41 -6.96 4.73
N ASP A 162 8.07 -7.84 3.78
CA ASP A 162 8.35 -9.27 3.91
C ASP A 162 9.85 -9.58 3.70
N GLY A 163 10.23 -10.86 3.69
CA GLY A 163 11.60 -11.36 3.63
C GLY A 163 12.21 -11.53 2.28
N ALA A 164 11.61 -10.97 1.25
CA ALA A 164 12.22 -10.93 -0.06
C ALA A 164 13.58 -10.22 0.04
N LEU A 165 14.65 -10.99 -0.16
CA LEU A 165 16.03 -10.48 -0.06
C LEU A 165 16.31 -9.35 -1.05
N GLY A 166 15.57 -9.27 -2.14
CA GLY A 166 15.71 -8.23 -3.15
C GLY A 166 15.44 -6.83 -2.61
N PHE A 167 14.36 -6.66 -1.84
CA PHE A 167 13.99 -5.35 -1.28
C PHE A 167 15.04 -4.84 -0.30
N TRP A 168 15.44 -5.68 0.66
CA TRP A 168 16.39 -5.29 1.70
C TRP A 168 17.75 -4.89 1.13
N LYS A 169 18.28 -5.67 0.18
CA LYS A 169 19.52 -5.30 -0.54
C LYS A 169 19.43 -3.93 -1.21
N ALA A 170 18.29 -3.62 -1.81
CA ALA A 170 18.09 -2.34 -2.49
C ALA A 170 17.91 -1.17 -1.49
N VAL A 171 17.29 -1.41 -0.32
CA VAL A 171 17.18 -0.41 0.75
C VAL A 171 18.56 -0.12 1.35
N ASP A 172 19.36 -1.14 1.63
CA ASP A 172 20.72 -0.99 2.14
C ASP A 172 21.60 -0.14 1.21
N GLU A 173 21.45 -0.32 -0.11
CA GLU A 173 22.19 0.46 -1.11
C GLU A 173 21.72 1.92 -1.19
N ILE A 174 20.39 2.15 -1.26
CA ILE A 174 19.85 3.47 -1.60
C ILE A 174 19.63 4.36 -0.37
N TYR A 175 19.26 3.76 0.77
CA TYR A 175 18.95 4.41 2.04
C TYR A 175 19.56 3.66 3.24
N PRO A 176 20.90 3.60 3.36
CA PRO A 176 21.59 2.78 4.37
C PRO A 176 21.27 3.12 5.84
N ALA A 177 20.74 4.31 6.11
CA ALA A 177 20.31 4.71 7.45
C ALA A 177 18.92 4.14 7.83
N THR A 178 18.17 3.58 6.89
CA THR A 178 16.80 3.08 7.11
C THR A 178 16.85 1.77 7.89
N ARG A 179 16.19 1.72 9.04
CA ARG A 179 16.10 0.47 9.81
C ARG A 179 15.16 -0.53 9.14
N HIS A 180 15.45 -1.81 9.32
CA HIS A 180 14.65 -2.91 8.78
C HIS A 180 13.61 -3.39 9.79
N GLN A 181 12.35 -3.44 9.38
CA GLN A 181 11.27 -4.09 10.11
C GLN A 181 10.67 -5.22 9.28
N ARG A 182 10.65 -6.44 9.83
CA ARG A 182 9.93 -7.56 9.21
C ARG A 182 8.46 -7.51 9.58
N CYS A 183 7.59 -7.67 8.59
CA CYS A 183 6.15 -7.71 8.81
C CYS A 183 5.75 -8.95 9.63
N TRP A 184 5.12 -8.74 10.80
CA TRP A 184 4.66 -9.83 11.67
C TRP A 184 3.58 -10.67 11.00
N PHE A 185 2.73 -10.09 10.17
CA PHE A 185 1.69 -10.84 9.46
C PHE A 185 2.29 -11.92 8.56
N HIS A 186 3.20 -11.54 7.65
CA HIS A 186 3.89 -12.48 6.77
C HIS A 186 4.75 -13.46 7.58
N LYS A 187 5.40 -12.98 8.65
CA LYS A 187 6.20 -13.85 9.51
C LYS A 187 5.36 -14.93 10.18
N ILE A 188 4.22 -14.59 10.77
CA ILE A 188 3.31 -15.54 11.40
C ILE A 188 2.84 -16.57 10.38
N SER A 189 2.40 -16.14 9.20
CA SER A 189 1.99 -17.05 8.11
C SER A 189 3.12 -18.04 7.74
N ASN A 190 4.34 -17.52 7.56
CA ASN A 190 5.52 -18.31 7.25
C ASN A 190 5.89 -19.32 8.34
N ILE A 191 5.71 -18.97 9.62
CA ILE A 191 5.96 -19.87 10.75
C ILE A 191 4.86 -20.93 10.82
N LEU A 192 3.59 -20.54 10.74
CA LEU A 192 2.45 -21.47 10.78
C LEU A 192 2.51 -22.52 9.67
N GLY A 193 2.98 -22.15 8.47
CA GLY A 193 3.19 -23.09 7.37
C GLY A 193 4.23 -24.20 7.65
N LYS A 194 4.96 -24.12 8.77
CA LYS A 194 5.94 -25.13 9.22
C LYS A 194 5.41 -26.01 10.36
N PHE A 195 4.14 -25.83 10.74
CA PHE A 195 3.46 -26.65 11.74
C PHE A 195 2.28 -27.41 11.11
N PRO A 196 1.86 -28.54 11.70
CA PRO A 196 0.59 -29.17 11.37
C PRO A 196 -0.59 -28.21 11.62
N LYS A 197 -1.62 -28.26 10.77
CA LYS A 197 -2.80 -27.38 10.86
C LYS A 197 -3.51 -27.45 12.23
N SER A 198 -3.49 -28.61 12.89
CA SER A 198 -4.08 -28.81 14.22
C SER A 198 -3.44 -27.95 15.31
N MET A 199 -2.16 -27.58 15.15
CA MET A 199 -1.43 -26.75 16.12
C MET A 199 -1.52 -25.26 15.81
N ALA A 200 -2.06 -24.88 14.65
CA ALA A 200 -1.98 -23.50 14.15
C ALA A 200 -2.57 -22.47 15.11
N ALA A 201 -3.67 -22.80 15.81
CA ALA A 201 -4.29 -21.91 16.79
C ALA A 201 -3.37 -21.65 18.00
N ALA A 202 -2.80 -22.70 18.59
CA ALA A 202 -1.90 -22.59 19.74
C ALA A 202 -0.60 -21.86 19.40
N VAL A 203 0.02 -22.22 18.26
CA VAL A 203 1.25 -21.57 17.79
C VAL A 203 1.01 -20.10 17.48
N LYS A 204 -0.15 -19.75 16.88
CA LYS A 204 -0.50 -18.36 16.60
C LYS A 204 -0.67 -17.55 17.89
N ALA A 205 -1.28 -18.12 18.94
CA ALA A 205 -1.42 -17.47 20.23
C ALA A 205 -0.04 -17.17 20.84
N ASP A 206 0.87 -18.15 20.87
CA ASP A 206 2.23 -17.93 21.39
C ASP A 206 3.00 -16.88 20.58
N LEU A 207 2.84 -16.84 19.25
CA LEU A 207 3.42 -15.79 18.41
C LEU A 207 2.79 -14.41 18.66
N GLN A 208 1.52 -14.37 19.06
CA GLN A 208 0.83 -13.14 19.45
C GLN A 208 1.39 -12.57 20.74
N GLU A 209 1.66 -13.40 21.74
CA GLU A 209 2.30 -12.98 22.99
C GLU A 209 3.63 -12.24 22.73
N ILE A 210 4.44 -12.71 21.77
CA ILE A 210 5.73 -12.07 21.45
C ILE A 210 5.55 -10.62 20.96
N HIS A 211 4.71 -10.41 19.95
CA HIS A 211 4.61 -9.10 19.31
C HIS A 211 3.61 -8.16 19.97
N HIS A 212 2.83 -8.65 20.94
CA HIS A 212 1.99 -7.85 21.83
C HIS A 212 2.62 -7.58 23.20
N ALA A 213 3.80 -8.13 23.48
CA ALA A 213 4.53 -7.83 24.70
C ALA A 213 4.73 -6.32 24.88
N GLU A 214 4.80 -5.87 26.14
CA GLU A 214 4.89 -4.44 26.45
C GLU A 214 6.29 -3.87 26.20
N THR A 215 7.32 -4.71 26.26
CA THR A 215 8.73 -4.30 26.09
C THR A 215 9.48 -5.25 25.18
N LYS A 216 10.55 -4.75 24.55
CA LYS A 216 11.47 -5.56 23.74
C LYS A 216 12.06 -6.71 24.56
N ALA A 217 12.35 -6.49 25.84
CA ALA A 217 12.86 -7.52 26.74
C ALA A 217 11.84 -8.65 26.97
N ALA A 218 10.58 -8.31 27.24
CA ALA A 218 9.51 -9.30 27.40
C ALA A 218 9.26 -10.08 26.10
N ALA A 219 9.32 -9.41 24.94
CA ALA A 219 9.21 -10.07 23.64
C ALA A 219 10.33 -11.11 23.43
N ARG A 220 11.57 -10.78 23.79
CA ARG A 220 12.71 -11.72 23.72
C ARG A 220 12.53 -12.92 24.66
N ALA A 221 12.04 -12.68 25.88
CA ALA A 221 11.72 -13.77 26.80
C ALA A 221 10.65 -14.71 26.21
N ALA A 222 9.62 -14.16 25.57
CA ALA A 222 8.60 -14.95 24.88
C ALA A 222 9.15 -15.72 23.66
N ILE A 223 10.13 -15.18 22.93
CA ILE A 223 10.84 -15.91 21.85
C ILE A 223 11.61 -17.10 22.43
N ASN A 224 12.29 -16.94 23.57
CA ASN A 224 13.00 -18.03 24.23
C ASN A 224 12.04 -19.14 24.67
N LEU A 225 10.91 -18.77 25.27
CA LEU A 225 9.87 -19.74 25.64
C LEU A 225 9.30 -20.48 24.41
N PHE A 226 9.11 -19.76 23.29
CA PHE A 226 8.69 -20.37 22.02
C PHE A 226 9.73 -21.40 21.53
N ASN A 227 11.02 -21.08 21.63
CA ASN A 227 12.11 -22.00 21.30
C ASN A 227 12.13 -23.23 22.20
N GLU A 228 11.97 -23.07 23.52
CA GLU A 228 11.91 -24.20 24.46
C GLU A 228 10.73 -25.12 24.15
N LYS A 229 9.55 -24.55 23.89
CA LYS A 229 8.32 -25.28 23.64
C LYS A 229 8.33 -26.05 22.31
N TYR A 230 8.89 -25.46 21.26
CA TYR A 230 8.78 -26.00 19.90
C TYR A 230 10.10 -26.42 19.25
N GLY A 231 11.25 -26.01 19.78
CA GLY A 231 12.56 -26.14 19.14
C GLY A 231 12.97 -27.58 18.85
N ILE A 232 12.63 -28.54 19.73
CA ILE A 232 12.99 -29.95 19.56
C ILE A 232 12.33 -30.56 18.33
N LYS A 233 11.02 -30.34 18.15
CA LYS A 233 10.24 -30.96 17.06
C LYS A 233 10.14 -30.09 15.81
N TYR A 234 10.24 -28.77 15.97
CA TYR A 234 9.96 -27.78 14.93
C TYR A 234 11.11 -26.77 14.78
N ALA A 235 12.36 -27.25 14.80
CA ALA A 235 13.56 -26.43 14.68
C ALA A 235 13.52 -25.45 13.49
N ARG A 236 12.98 -25.88 12.33
CA ARG A 236 12.83 -25.02 11.14
C ARG A 236 11.89 -23.84 11.37
N ALA A 237 10.87 -24.02 12.21
CA ALA A 237 9.91 -22.97 12.53
C ALA A 237 10.51 -21.96 13.51
N VAL A 238 11.23 -22.45 14.53
CA VAL A 238 11.94 -21.58 15.46
C VAL A 238 13.06 -20.81 14.78
N ALA A 239 13.88 -21.46 13.96
CA ALA A 239 14.90 -20.78 13.15
C ALA A 239 14.30 -19.73 12.21
N CYS A 240 13.07 -19.93 11.74
CA CYS A 240 12.36 -18.93 10.95
C CYS A 240 11.97 -17.70 11.76
N LEU A 241 11.74 -17.82 13.07
CA LEU A 241 11.46 -16.72 13.98
C LEU A 241 12.75 -16.01 14.40
N THR A 242 13.70 -16.74 14.98
CA THR A 242 14.89 -16.20 15.65
C THR A 242 15.86 -15.51 14.71
N LYS A 243 16.00 -15.99 13.46
CA LYS A 243 16.91 -15.38 12.47
C LYS A 243 16.61 -13.92 12.13
N ASP A 244 15.36 -13.49 12.35
CA ASP A 244 14.90 -12.13 12.03
C ASP A 244 14.47 -11.39 13.32
N GLU A 245 14.91 -11.83 14.51
CA GLU A 245 14.49 -11.27 15.80
C GLU A 245 14.66 -9.75 15.88
N GLU A 246 15.86 -9.23 15.63
CA GLU A 246 16.10 -7.78 15.71
C GLU A 246 15.19 -6.99 14.77
N ALA A 247 15.04 -7.46 13.54
CA ALA A 247 14.19 -6.81 12.55
C ALA A 247 12.69 -7.00 12.85
N LEU A 248 12.30 -8.03 13.59
CA LEU A 248 10.91 -8.19 14.05
C LEU A 248 10.57 -7.25 15.21
N LEU A 249 11.56 -6.93 16.05
CA LEU A 249 11.40 -6.12 17.25
C LEU A 249 11.83 -4.66 17.06
N ALA A 250 12.23 -4.24 15.85
CA ALA A 250 12.67 -2.87 15.58
C ALA A 250 11.60 -1.81 15.89
N PHE A 251 10.32 -2.16 15.82
CA PHE A 251 9.22 -1.26 16.13
C PHE A 251 9.23 -0.73 17.59
N TYR A 252 9.86 -1.42 18.54
CA TYR A 252 9.95 -0.96 19.94
C TYR A 252 10.76 0.35 20.08
N ASP A 253 11.64 0.66 19.13
CA ASP A 253 12.41 1.90 19.09
C ASP A 253 11.63 3.10 18.50
N PHE A 254 10.31 2.95 18.36
CA PHE A 254 9.37 3.94 17.82
C PHE A 254 8.15 4.07 18.73
N PRO A 255 7.37 5.18 18.66
CA PRO A 255 6.26 5.44 19.57
C PRO A 255 5.27 4.28 19.66
N ALA A 256 4.83 3.95 20.87
CA ALA A 256 3.90 2.85 21.13
C ALA A 256 2.60 2.99 20.33
N GLU A 257 2.14 4.21 20.10
CA GLU A 257 0.93 4.49 19.32
C GLU A 257 1.07 4.00 17.85
N HIS A 258 2.30 3.92 17.34
CA HIS A 258 2.57 3.51 15.97
C HIS A 258 2.63 1.99 15.79
N TRP A 259 2.81 1.21 16.85
CA TRP A 259 3.11 -0.23 16.78
C TRP A 259 2.07 -1.03 16.01
N ASP A 260 0.78 -0.73 16.17
CA ASP A 260 -0.30 -1.36 15.40
C ASP A 260 -0.11 -1.23 13.89
N HIS A 261 0.51 -0.14 13.45
CA HIS A 261 0.77 0.13 12.04
C HIS A 261 2.12 -0.41 11.57
N LEU A 262 3.11 -0.51 12.44
CA LEU A 262 4.46 -0.96 12.11
C LEU A 262 4.58 -2.48 12.09
N ARG A 263 3.80 -3.17 12.92
CA ARG A 263 3.80 -4.65 12.98
C ARG A 263 3.23 -5.30 11.72
N THR A 264 2.54 -4.55 10.86
CA THR A 264 1.89 -5.12 9.67
C THR A 264 2.00 -4.25 8.41
N SER A 265 2.22 -4.90 7.26
CA SER A 265 2.06 -4.32 5.92
C SER A 265 0.65 -4.50 5.35
N ASN A 266 -0.33 -4.93 6.17
CA ASN A 266 -1.73 -5.16 5.77
C ASN A 266 -2.42 -3.99 5.02
N PRO A 267 -2.08 -2.71 5.20
CA PRO A 267 -2.62 -1.66 4.33
C PRO A 267 -2.33 -1.88 2.84
N ILE A 268 -1.23 -2.57 2.51
CA ILE A 268 -0.91 -3.01 1.15
C ILE A 268 -1.73 -4.28 0.83
N GLU A 269 -1.62 -5.29 1.69
CA GLU A 269 -2.25 -6.59 1.46
C GLU A 269 -3.76 -6.52 1.33
N SER A 270 -4.49 -5.78 2.16
CA SER A 270 -5.95 -5.66 2.10
C SER A 270 -6.47 -5.11 0.76
N VAL A 271 -5.75 -4.12 0.21
CA VAL A 271 -6.05 -3.57 -1.12
C VAL A 271 -5.80 -4.63 -2.18
N PHE A 272 -4.71 -5.38 -2.03
CA PHE A 272 -4.35 -6.42 -2.98
C PHE A 272 -5.15 -7.71 -2.85
N ALA A 273 -5.66 -8.09 -1.69
CA ALA A 273 -6.59 -9.20 -1.53
C ALA A 273 -7.86 -8.92 -2.33
N THR A 274 -8.31 -7.66 -2.30
CA THR A 274 -9.43 -7.19 -3.12
C THR A 274 -9.10 -7.29 -4.61
N VAL A 275 -7.90 -6.88 -5.03
CA VAL A 275 -7.42 -6.98 -6.42
C VAL A 275 -7.26 -8.45 -6.85
N ARG A 276 -6.63 -9.31 -6.06
CA ARG A 276 -6.43 -10.75 -6.31
C ARG A 276 -7.75 -11.49 -6.43
N HIS A 277 -8.67 -11.27 -5.50
CA HIS A 277 -10.02 -11.82 -5.58
C HIS A 277 -10.77 -11.32 -6.83
N ARG A 278 -10.47 -10.10 -7.29
CA ARG A 278 -11.03 -9.53 -8.52
C ARG A 278 -10.42 -10.21 -9.76
N THR A 279 -9.09 -10.22 -9.89
CA THR A 279 -8.34 -10.73 -11.05
C THR A 279 -8.56 -12.22 -11.31
N VAL A 280 -8.64 -13.08 -10.28
CA VAL A 280 -8.91 -14.52 -10.43
C VAL A 280 -10.20 -14.81 -11.21
N ARG A 281 -11.19 -13.91 -11.18
CA ARG A 281 -12.48 -14.10 -11.87
C ARG A 281 -12.48 -13.67 -13.34
N THR A 282 -11.46 -12.96 -13.82
CA THR A 282 -11.48 -12.27 -15.13
C THR A 282 -11.18 -13.12 -16.35
N LYS A 283 -10.76 -14.38 -16.20
CA LYS A 283 -10.52 -15.35 -17.30
C LYS A 283 -9.70 -14.86 -18.52
N GLY A 284 -8.98 -13.73 -18.44
CA GLY A 284 -7.80 -13.46 -19.27
C GLY A 284 -7.93 -12.59 -20.52
N ALA A 285 -8.93 -11.71 -20.66
CA ALA A 285 -9.06 -10.82 -21.84
C ALA A 285 -8.25 -9.50 -21.74
N LEU A 286 -7.09 -9.50 -21.07
CA LEU A 286 -6.40 -8.26 -20.68
C LEU A 286 -4.91 -8.26 -21.02
N SER A 287 -4.44 -7.16 -21.62
CA SER A 287 -3.00 -6.88 -21.76
C SER A 287 -2.39 -6.41 -20.44
N GLN A 288 -1.10 -6.70 -20.22
CA GLN A 288 -0.35 -6.28 -19.02
C GLN A 288 -0.47 -4.77 -18.75
N LYS A 289 -0.37 -3.95 -19.81
CA LYS A 289 -0.51 -2.49 -19.74
C LYS A 289 -1.85 -2.06 -19.13
N THR A 290 -2.95 -2.71 -19.53
CA THR A 290 -4.28 -2.39 -19.00
C THR A 290 -4.41 -2.87 -17.55
N VAL A 291 -3.99 -4.09 -17.24
CA VAL A 291 -4.00 -4.62 -15.86
C VAL A 291 -3.26 -3.69 -14.91
N LYS A 292 -2.04 -3.28 -15.27
CA LYS A 292 -1.21 -2.34 -14.50
C LYS A 292 -1.98 -1.07 -14.11
N ILE A 293 -2.59 -0.41 -15.09
CA ILE A 293 -3.29 0.86 -14.89
C ILE A 293 -4.54 0.67 -14.04
N MET A 294 -5.28 -0.41 -14.26
CA MET A 294 -6.46 -0.72 -13.45
C MET A 294 -6.10 -0.99 -11.99
N VAL A 295 -5.04 -1.76 -11.75
CA VAL A 295 -4.54 -2.04 -10.39
C VAL A 295 -4.10 -0.75 -9.72
N PHE A 296 -3.34 0.10 -10.43
CA PHE A 296 -2.97 1.42 -9.94
C PHE A 296 -4.18 2.26 -9.53
N THR A 297 -5.20 2.35 -10.39
CA THR A 297 -6.43 3.11 -10.11
C THR A 297 -7.18 2.54 -8.90
N LEU A 298 -7.25 1.22 -8.76
CA LEU A 298 -7.85 0.58 -7.58
C LEU A 298 -7.10 0.89 -6.29
N ILE A 299 -5.76 0.81 -6.32
CA ILE A 299 -4.95 1.14 -5.14
C ILE A 299 -5.12 2.61 -4.78
N ARG A 300 -5.16 3.51 -5.76
CA ARG A 300 -5.43 4.93 -5.50
C ARG A 300 -6.81 5.17 -4.91
N ALA A 301 -7.83 4.47 -5.38
CA ALA A 301 -9.17 4.56 -4.81
C ALA A 301 -9.19 4.06 -3.36
N ALA A 302 -8.58 2.91 -3.08
CA ALA A 302 -8.51 2.33 -1.74
C ALA A 302 -7.61 3.16 -0.79
N SER A 303 -6.58 3.83 -1.32
CA SER A 303 -5.68 4.66 -0.50
C SER A 303 -6.37 5.81 0.23
N LYS A 304 -7.56 6.23 -0.26
CA LYS A 304 -8.37 7.27 0.37
C LYS A 304 -8.98 6.84 1.70
N THR A 305 -9.13 5.54 1.92
CA THR A 305 -9.70 4.97 3.16
C THR A 305 -8.64 4.39 4.08
N TRP A 306 -7.35 4.49 3.73
CA TRP A 306 -6.28 4.06 4.62
C TRP A 306 -6.32 4.83 5.93
N ARG A 307 -6.26 4.08 7.02
CA ARG A 307 -6.20 4.65 8.37
C ARG A 307 -4.95 5.52 8.48
N ARG A 308 -5.12 6.72 9.05
CA ARG A 308 -4.00 7.55 9.49
C ARG A 308 -3.22 6.81 10.58
N LEU A 309 -1.96 7.18 10.76
CA LEU A 309 -1.20 6.71 11.91
C LEU A 309 -1.87 7.22 13.19
N LYS A 310 -2.15 6.31 14.12
CA LYS A 310 -2.41 6.67 15.52
C LYS A 310 -1.22 7.47 16.05
N GLY A 311 -1.46 8.43 16.96
CA GLY A 311 -0.37 9.25 17.52
C GLY A 311 0.36 10.12 16.48
N ALA A 312 -0.34 10.67 15.47
CA ALA A 312 0.29 11.46 14.40
C ALA A 312 1.15 12.65 14.91
N ASN A 313 0.89 13.13 16.12
CA ASN A 313 1.67 14.13 16.84
C ASN A 313 3.09 13.65 17.23
N GLN A 314 3.39 12.36 17.17
CA GLN A 314 4.71 11.80 17.46
C GLN A 314 5.65 11.85 16.24
N LEU A 315 5.12 11.99 15.01
CA LEU A 315 5.96 12.07 13.80
C LEU A 315 6.93 13.27 13.82
N PRO A 316 6.51 14.50 14.18
CA PRO A 316 7.44 15.62 14.35
C PRO A 316 8.58 15.33 15.33
N ARG A 317 8.30 14.61 16.43
CA ARG A 317 9.32 14.25 17.42
C ARG A 317 10.36 13.29 16.85
N LEU A 318 9.93 12.32 16.03
CA LEU A 318 10.86 11.46 15.29
C LEU A 318 11.68 12.26 14.28
N ILE A 319 11.05 13.23 13.60
CA ILE A 319 11.71 14.13 12.65
C ILE A 319 12.79 14.97 13.35
N GLU A 320 12.52 15.42 14.58
CA GLU A 320 13.44 16.15 15.47
C GLU A 320 14.51 15.24 16.13
N GLY A 321 14.47 13.92 15.90
CA GLY A 321 15.46 12.98 16.42
C GLY A 321 15.23 12.50 17.85
N VAL A 322 14.02 12.68 18.40
CA VAL A 322 13.66 12.11 19.72
C VAL A 322 13.74 10.59 19.66
N LYS A 323 14.54 10.01 20.54
CA LYS A 323 14.66 8.55 20.69
C LYS A 323 13.52 8.00 21.52
N PHE A 324 13.01 6.84 21.12
CA PHE A 324 12.01 6.08 21.85
C PHE A 324 12.62 4.75 22.28
N VAL A 325 12.31 4.33 23.51
CA VAL A 325 12.68 3.04 24.08
C VAL A 325 11.40 2.41 24.60
N ASP A 326 11.09 1.21 24.11
CA ASP A 326 9.82 0.52 24.37
C ASP A 326 8.60 1.44 24.16
N GLY A 327 8.68 2.27 23.11
CA GLY A 327 7.59 3.13 22.68
C GLY A 327 7.38 4.38 23.51
N VAL A 328 8.20 4.61 24.53
CA VAL A 328 8.21 5.82 25.36
C VAL A 328 9.40 6.69 24.96
N ALA A 329 9.18 8.00 24.85
CA ALA A 329 10.27 8.92 24.55
C ALA A 329 11.28 8.99 25.70
N SER A 330 12.57 8.87 25.38
CA SER A 330 13.64 9.01 26.38
C SER A 330 13.63 10.42 27.00
N SER A 331 13.88 10.50 28.30
CA SER A 331 13.92 11.73 29.09
C SER A 331 14.98 12.74 28.64
N ASP A 332 16.04 12.28 27.97
CA ASP A 332 17.16 13.12 27.49
C ASP A 332 16.72 14.20 26.48
N ALA A 333 15.55 14.05 25.86
CA ALA A 333 15.00 15.05 24.96
C ALA A 333 14.53 16.35 25.66
N ARG A 334 14.38 16.35 27.00
CA ARG A 334 14.04 17.55 27.77
C ARG A 334 15.27 18.37 28.17
N GLU A 335 16.44 17.76 28.31
CA GLU A 335 17.66 18.47 28.75
C GLU A 335 18.27 19.33 27.63
N ASN A 336 18.19 18.90 26.37
CA ASN A 336 18.65 19.69 25.22
C ASN A 336 17.76 20.89 24.86
N ARG A 337 16.70 21.18 25.64
CA ARG A 337 15.86 22.39 25.48
C ARG A 337 16.23 23.51 26.46
N ALA A 338 17.21 23.30 27.33
CA ALA A 338 17.63 24.27 28.36
C ALA A 338 19.06 24.80 28.18
N ALA A 339 19.71 24.58 27.03
CA ALA A 339 21.05 25.06 26.72
C ALA A 339 21.06 25.98 25.50
#